data_AF-F7JMT7-F1
#
_entry.id   AF-F7JMT7-F1
#
_cell.length_a   1.000
_cell.length_b   1.000
_cell.length_c   1.000
_cell.angle_alpha   90.00
_cell.angle_beta   90.00
_cell.angle_gamma   90.00
#
_symmetry.space_group_name_H-M   'P 1'
#
loop_
_entity.id
_entity.type
_entity.pdbx_description
1 polymer ?
#
loop_
_entity_poly.entity_id
_entity_poly.type
_entity_poly.pdbx_seq_one_letter_code
_entity_poly.pdbx_strand_id
1 'polypeptide(L)'
;MFAGEKTYLIDWEYAGMQDIHVDVAMFAIYAMYDRERIDWLIDRYFEGACPEKVRTKIYCYIAVCGLLWSNWCEYKRMMGVEFGEYSLRQYRYAKEFYRLAKERMEDAE
;
A
#
# COMPACT_ATOMS: atom_id res chain seq x y z
N MET A 1 -1.32 17.76 5.13
CA MET A 1 -1.91 19.12 5.16
C MET A 1 -0.97 20.09 4.47
N PHE A 2 -1.48 20.98 3.61
CA PHE A 2 -0.69 22.03 2.97
C PHE A 2 -0.95 23.36 3.68
N ALA A 3 0.09 24.12 4.01
CA ALA A 3 -0.03 25.48 4.51
C ALA A 3 1.01 26.37 3.82
N GLY A 4 0.55 27.16 2.85
CA GLY A 4 1.43 27.85 1.91
C GLY A 4 2.23 26.83 1.08
N GLU A 5 3.54 27.02 0.99
CA GLU A 5 4.47 26.12 0.29
C GLU A 5 4.93 24.92 1.14
N LYS A 6 4.44 24.81 2.38
CA LYS A 6 4.86 23.75 3.31
C LYS A 6 3.88 22.58 3.34
N THR A 7 4.44 21.38 3.38
CA THR A 7 3.71 20.12 3.53
C THR A 7 3.92 19.56 4.93
N TYR A 8 2.84 19.15 5.59
CA TYR A 8 2.85 18.55 6.92
C TYR A 8 2.19 17.16 6.90
N LEU A 9 2.83 16.20 7.56
CA LEU A 9 2.23 14.91 7.92
C LEU A 9 1.53 15.07 9.27
N ILE A 10 0.25 14.70 9.31
CA ILE A 10 -0.62 14.82 10.48
C ILE A 10 -1.31 13.46 10.70
N ASP A 11 -2.10 13.37 11.76
CA ASP A 11 -2.93 12.18 12.07
C ASP A 11 -2.09 10.92 12.33
N TRP A 12 -1.37 10.93 13.45
CA TRP A 12 -0.42 9.89 13.86
C TRP A 12 -1.08 8.77 14.70
N GLU A 13 -2.40 8.58 14.59
CA GLU A 13 -3.13 7.61 15.44
C GLU A 13 -2.69 6.15 15.23
N TYR A 14 -2.17 5.81 14.04
CA TYR A 14 -1.62 4.49 13.72
C TYR A 14 -0.09 4.43 13.73
N ALA A 15 0.59 5.46 14.24
CA ALA A 15 2.05 5.51 14.24
C ALA A 15 2.66 4.47 15.18
N GLY A 16 3.76 3.83 14.74
CA GLY A 16 4.47 2.86 15.56
C GLY A 16 5.74 2.33 14.89
N MET A 17 6.52 1.54 15.64
CA MET A 17 7.71 0.88 15.09
C MET A 17 7.29 -0.22 14.12
N GLN A 18 7.67 -0.07 12.85
CA GLN A 18 7.39 -0.99 11.76
C GLN A 18 8.54 -1.02 10.75
N ASP A 19 8.48 -1.97 9.81
CA ASP A 19 9.34 -1.94 8.63
C ASP A 19 8.99 -0.69 7.78
N ILE A 20 10.00 0.13 7.49
CA ILE A 20 9.85 1.40 6.76
C ILE A 20 9.15 1.27 5.39
N HIS A 21 9.17 0.08 4.78
CA HIS A 21 8.56 -0.15 3.48
C HIS A 21 7.03 -0.29 3.54
N VAL A 22 6.48 -0.50 4.74
CA VAL A 22 5.03 -0.48 4.96
C VAL A 22 4.47 0.89 4.62
N ASP A 23 5.16 1.98 4.95
CA ASP A 23 4.70 3.34 4.64
C ASP A 23 4.61 3.58 3.13
N VAL A 24 5.54 3.04 2.34
CA VAL A 24 5.50 3.14 0.87
C VAL A 24 4.29 2.39 0.31
N ALA A 25 4.03 1.18 0.81
CA ALA A 25 2.86 0.38 0.42
C ALA A 25 1.54 1.05 0.81
N MET A 26 1.47 1.58 2.04
CA MET A 26 0.31 2.28 2.57
C MET A 26 0.03 3.56 1.77
N PHE A 27 1.05 4.38 1.50
CA PHE A 27 0.89 5.57 0.68
C PHE A 27 0.29 5.24 -0.69
N ALA A 28 0.81 4.20 -1.35
CA ALA A 28 0.32 3.74 -2.65
C ALA A 28 -1.18 3.38 -2.67
N ILE A 29 -1.62 2.53 -1.73
CA ILE A 29 -3.01 2.05 -1.71
C ILE A 29 -4.01 3.12 -1.24
N TYR A 30 -3.59 4.06 -0.40
CA TYR A 30 -4.42 5.21 -0.01
C TYR A 30 -4.53 6.25 -1.12
N ALA A 31 -3.45 6.46 -1.87
CA ALA A 31 -3.45 7.31 -3.05
C ALA A 31 -4.14 6.66 -4.26
N MET A 32 -4.62 5.41 -4.11
CA MET A 32 -5.36 4.71 -5.15
C MET A 32 -4.56 4.57 -6.45
N TYR A 33 -3.26 4.29 -6.32
CA TYR A 33 -2.37 4.13 -7.47
C TYR A 33 -2.56 2.77 -8.14
N ASP A 34 -2.45 2.75 -9.46
CA ASP A 34 -2.28 1.52 -10.22
C ASP A 34 -0.84 1.01 -10.12
N ARG A 35 -0.58 -0.16 -10.71
CA ARG A 35 0.75 -0.77 -10.66
C ARG A 35 1.84 0.14 -11.22
N GLU A 36 1.60 0.82 -12.34
CA GLU A 36 2.61 1.68 -12.98
C GLU A 36 2.98 2.86 -12.07
N ARG A 37 2.00 3.50 -11.44
CA ARG A 37 2.26 4.57 -10.45
C ARG A 37 2.90 4.04 -9.16
N ILE A 38 2.59 2.82 -8.77
CA ILE A 38 3.23 2.16 -7.62
C ILE A 38 4.70 1.91 -7.93
N ASP A 39 5.03 1.38 -9.10
CA ASP A 39 6.42 1.17 -9.51
C ASP A 39 7.18 2.50 -9.59
N TRP A 40 6.56 3.54 -10.16
CA TRP A 40 7.09 4.90 -10.19
C TRP A 40 7.33 5.46 -8.77
N LEU A 41 6.42 5.23 -7.84
CA LEU A 41 6.56 5.67 -6.44
C LEU A 41 7.77 5.00 -5.77
N ILE A 42 7.90 3.68 -5.96
CA ILE A 42 9.04 2.92 -5.44
C ILE A 42 10.34 3.46 -6.03
N ASP A 43 10.38 3.67 -7.35
CA ASP A 43 11.56 4.23 -8.01
C ASP A 43 11.91 5.61 -7.46
N ARG A 44 10.91 6.47 -7.23
CA ARG A 44 11.14 7.81 -6.70
C ARG A 44 11.65 7.79 -5.26
N TYR A 45 11.11 6.89 -4.42
CA TYR A 45 11.51 6.72 -3.02
C TYR A 45 12.95 6.23 -2.87
N PHE A 46 13.40 5.34 -3.77
CA PHE A 46 14.75 4.78 -3.78
C PHE A 46 15.71 5.47 -4.75
N GLU A 47 15.32 6.60 -5.36
CA GLU A 47 16.11 7.30 -6.36
C GLU A 47 16.57 6.40 -7.53
N GLY A 48 15.71 5.46 -7.94
CA GLY A 48 15.94 4.50 -9.02
C GLY A 48 16.77 3.28 -8.61
N ALA A 49 17.22 3.17 -7.36
CA ALA A 49 18.12 2.12 -6.89
C ALA A 49 17.45 1.12 -5.93
N CYS A 50 16.16 0.82 -6.11
CA CYS A 50 15.44 -0.13 -5.26
C CYS A 50 15.93 -1.58 -5.51
N PRO A 51 16.47 -2.29 -4.51
CA PRO A 51 16.84 -3.69 -4.69
C PRO A 51 15.61 -4.55 -5.00
N GLU A 52 15.73 -5.52 -5.91
CA GLU A 52 14.59 -6.35 -6.33
C GLU A 52 13.90 -7.08 -5.15
N LYS A 53 14.68 -7.56 -4.17
CA LYS A 53 14.14 -8.17 -2.94
C LYS A 53 13.30 -7.18 -2.12
N VAL A 54 13.69 -5.91 -2.08
CA VAL A 54 12.95 -4.85 -1.36
C VAL A 54 11.69 -4.48 -2.14
N ARG A 55 11.76 -4.35 -3.47
CA ARG A 55 10.56 -4.16 -4.31
C ARG A 55 9.56 -5.28 -4.12
N THR A 56 10.00 -6.54 -4.17
CA THR A 56 9.14 -7.70 -3.93
C THR A 56 8.55 -7.66 -2.51
N LYS A 57 9.32 -7.26 -1.49
CA LYS A 57 8.79 -7.06 -0.13
C LYS A 57 7.71 -5.97 -0.08
N ILE A 58 7.87 -4.86 -0.78
CA ILE A 58 6.84 -3.80 -0.88
C ILE A 58 5.58 -4.34 -1.53
N TYR A 59 5.70 -5.15 -2.58
CA TYR A 59 4.56 -5.83 -3.19
C TYR A 59 3.82 -6.74 -2.20
N CYS A 60 4.56 -7.49 -1.36
CA CYS A 60 3.96 -8.25 -0.27
C CYS A 60 3.20 -7.34 0.72
N TYR A 61 3.79 -6.21 1.11
CA TYR A 61 3.12 -5.27 2.02
C TYR A 61 1.86 -4.65 1.40
N ILE A 62 1.85 -4.33 0.10
CA ILE A 62 0.63 -3.87 -0.59
C ILE A 62 -0.48 -4.92 -0.49
N ALA A 63 -0.13 -6.20 -0.67
CA ALA A 63 -1.09 -7.29 -0.55
C ALA A 63 -1.66 -7.41 0.88
N VAL A 64 -0.78 -7.39 1.89
CA VAL A 64 -1.16 -7.52 3.31
C VAL A 64 -1.98 -6.31 3.78
N CYS A 65 -1.56 -5.10 3.43
CA CYS A 65 -2.27 -3.86 3.78
C CYS A 65 -3.63 -3.77 3.06
N GLY A 66 -3.70 -4.16 1.79
CA GLY A 66 -4.98 -4.27 1.07
C GLY A 66 -5.96 -5.21 1.76
N LEU A 67 -5.48 -6.35 2.27
CA LEU A 67 -6.31 -7.29 3.03
C LEU A 67 -6.75 -6.72 4.39
N LEU A 68 -5.84 -6.04 5.10
CA LEU A 68 -6.14 -5.39 6.37
C LEU A 68 -7.28 -4.38 6.22
N TRP A 69 -7.18 -3.49 5.23
CA TRP A 69 -8.17 -2.43 5.04
C TRP A 69 -9.46 -2.93 4.39
N SER A 70 -9.44 -4.01 3.60
CA SER A 70 -10.68 -4.66 3.18
C SER A 70 -11.42 -5.24 4.39
N ASN A 71 -10.72 -5.87 5.34
CA ASN A 71 -11.35 -6.41 6.55
C ASN A 71 -11.88 -5.31 7.47
N TRP A 72 -11.15 -4.20 7.59
CA TRP A 72 -11.65 -3.02 8.31
C TRP A 72 -12.94 -2.46 7.67
N CYS A 73 -13.01 -2.42 6.34
CA CYS A 73 -14.24 -2.02 5.64
C CYS A 73 -15.41 -2.95 5.96
N GLU A 74 -15.18 -4.27 5.96
CA GLU A 74 -16.21 -5.26 6.33
C GLU A 74 -16.70 -5.06 7.76
N TYR A 75 -15.78 -4.82 8.71
CA TYR A 75 -16.13 -4.50 10.10
C TYR A 75 -16.96 -3.22 10.20
N LYS A 76 -16.56 -2.15 9.49
CA LYS A 76 -17.31 -0.90 9.47
C LYS A 76 -18.69 -1.05 8.82
N ARG A 77 -18.82 -1.88 7.79
CA ARG A 77 -20.11 -2.22 7.17
C ARG A 77 -21.07 -2.87 8.16
N MET A 78 -20.57 -3.76 9.03
CA MET A 78 -21.39 -4.36 10.09
C MET A 78 -21.90 -3.32 11.11
N MET A 79 -21.24 -2.17 11.22
CA MET A 79 -21.70 -1.03 12.03
C MET A 79 -22.54 -0.01 11.24
N GLY A 80 -22.97 -0.36 10.02
CA GLY A 80 -23.80 0.50 9.17
C GLY A 80 -23.03 1.60 8.42
N VAL A 81 -21.69 1.52 8.37
CA VAL A 81 -20.83 2.49 7.64
C VAL A 81 -20.26 1.84 6.39
N GLU A 82 -20.57 2.39 5.22
CA GLU A 82 -20.10 1.87 3.93
C GLU A 82 -19.07 2.77 3.26
N PHE A 83 -18.04 2.17 2.67
CA PHE A 83 -16.95 2.86 1.96
C PHE A 83 -16.96 2.62 0.44
N GLY A 84 -17.98 1.93 -0.09
CA GLY A 84 -18.19 1.73 -1.53
C GLY A 84 -16.95 1.20 -2.27
N GLU A 85 -16.52 1.94 -3.30
CA GLU A 85 -15.41 1.57 -4.18
C GLU A 85 -14.08 1.35 -3.43
N TYR A 86 -13.85 2.07 -2.33
CA TYR A 86 -12.64 1.91 -1.52
C TYR A 86 -12.48 0.47 -1.04
N SER A 87 -13.54 -0.14 -0.49
CA SER A 87 -13.49 -1.53 0.03
C SER A 87 -13.08 -2.52 -1.07
N LEU A 88 -13.72 -2.41 -2.24
CA LEU A 88 -13.42 -3.27 -3.38
C LEU A 88 -11.99 -3.08 -3.89
N ARG A 89 -11.49 -1.85 -3.90
CA ARG A 89 -10.11 -1.57 -4.32
C ARG A 89 -9.08 -2.13 -3.36
N GLN A 90 -9.29 -2.02 -2.05
CA GLN A 90 -8.39 -2.62 -1.06
C GLN A 90 -8.29 -4.14 -1.24
N TYR A 91 -9.43 -4.81 -1.45
CA TYR A 91 -9.44 -6.24 -1.72
C TYR A 91 -8.78 -6.61 -3.07
N ARG A 92 -8.90 -5.77 -4.10
CA ARG A 92 -8.17 -5.96 -5.37
C ARG A 92 -6.67 -5.85 -5.17
N TYR A 93 -6.19 -4.84 -4.43
CA TYR A 93 -4.76 -4.74 -4.07
C TYR A 93 -4.28 -6.02 -3.40
N ALA A 94 -5.05 -6.53 -2.42
CA ALA A 94 -4.72 -7.78 -1.73
C ALA A 94 -4.48 -8.94 -2.72
N LYS A 95 -5.43 -9.18 -3.62
CA LYS A 95 -5.37 -10.30 -4.56
C LYS A 95 -4.31 -10.13 -5.65
N GLU A 96 -4.26 -8.97 -6.27
CA GLU A 96 -3.39 -8.72 -7.41
C GLU A 96 -1.92 -8.66 -7.00
N PHE A 97 -1.61 -7.94 -5.93
CA PHE A 97 -0.23 -7.83 -5.46
C PHE A 97 0.27 -9.10 -4.79
N TYR A 98 -0.61 -9.91 -4.20
CA TYR A 98 -0.25 -11.27 -3.79
C TYR A 98 0.24 -12.11 -4.99
N ARG A 99 -0.53 -12.11 -6.09
CA ARG A 99 -0.15 -12.84 -7.31
C ARG A 99 1.18 -12.34 -7.87
N LEU A 100 1.33 -11.02 -8.00
CA LEU A 100 2.55 -10.41 -8.52
C LEU A 100 3.75 -10.65 -7.61
N ALA A 101 3.59 -10.55 -6.29
CA ALA A 101 4.66 -10.86 -5.35
C ALA A 101 5.11 -12.32 -5.47
N LYS A 102 4.16 -13.24 -5.61
CA LYS A 102 4.44 -14.66 -5.81
C LYS A 102 5.25 -14.91 -7.09
N GLU A 103 4.80 -14.37 -8.22
CA GLU A 103 5.53 -14.45 -9.51
C GLU A 103 6.96 -13.91 -9.36
N ARG A 104 7.13 -12.74 -8.72
CA ARG A 104 8.46 -12.14 -8.48
C ARG A 104 9.35 -12.93 -7.52
N MET A 105 8.79 -13.78 -6.67
CA MET A 105 9.56 -14.67 -5.80
C MET A 105 10.03 -15.91 -6.56
N GLU A 106 9.21 -16.44 -7.46
CA GLU A 106 9.55 -17.57 -8.33
C GLU A 106 10.62 -17.19 -9.36
N ASP A 107 10.57 -15.98 -9.93
CA ASP A 107 11.58 -15.48 -10.89
C ASP A 107 12.96 -15.19 -10.25
N ALA A 108 13.04 -15.21 -8.91
CA ALA A 108 14.27 -14.92 -8.17
C ALA A 108 15.05 -16.20 -7.77
N GLU A 109 14.53 -17.38 -8.11
CA GLU A 109 15.18 -18.70 -7.97
C GLU A 109 15.98 -19.07 -9.24
#